data_AF-A0A2D8FAM2-F1
#
_entry.id   AF-A0A2D8FAM2-F1
#
_cell.length_a   1.000
_cell.length_b   1.000
_cell.length_c   1.000
_cell.angle_alpha   90.00
_cell.angle_beta   90.00
_cell.angle_gamma   90.00
#
_symmetry.space_group_name_H-M   'P 1'
#
loop_
_entity.id
_entity.type
_entity.pdbx_description
1 polymer ?
#
loop_
_entity_poly.entity_id
_entity_poly.type
_entity_poly.pdbx_seq_one_letter_code
_entity_poly.pdbx_strand_id
1 'polypeptide(L)'
;IPGVPAATLPSSLIIGKGTWRGFIGDDVADNHTATTWTFALPDVDGDDLKGLRASMEADARVGSASDWTTAHEAVERNGGLIFGTQGLLSLQFVVASLAAVASSFVFLSLVLNQRQKELAILQAIGAAPGQIIRLVLFEILSIVLMSMVLGVGLGIGLALSFNGFFEVFGFIFQIFGGSSTTITRTLVYPWGSLALVSASVFGAVVLALLVTTRRTLAADLASVLKGE
;
A
#
# COMPACT_ATOMS: atom_id res chain seq x y z
N ILE A 1 -18.91 8.31 -19.52
CA ILE A 1 -19.22 9.63 -20.14
C ILE A 1 -20.41 10.22 -19.40
N PRO A 2 -20.35 11.49 -18.93
CA PRO A 2 -21.46 12.09 -18.19
C PRO A 2 -22.76 12.04 -19.01
N GLY A 3 -23.84 11.52 -18.43
CA GLY A 3 -25.18 11.51 -19.05
C GLY A 3 -25.50 10.34 -19.99
N VAL A 4 -24.59 9.39 -20.23
CA VAL A 4 -24.88 8.18 -21.02
C VAL A 4 -25.08 6.98 -20.08
N PRO A 5 -26.22 6.26 -20.16
CA PRO A 5 -26.47 5.08 -19.32
C PRO A 5 -25.39 4.01 -19.51
N ALA A 6 -24.92 3.41 -18.41
CA ALA A 6 -23.91 2.35 -18.48
C ALA A 6 -24.37 1.12 -19.30
N ALA A 7 -25.67 0.88 -19.38
CA ALA A 7 -26.26 -0.22 -20.15
C ALA A 7 -26.12 -0.05 -21.68
N THR A 8 -25.92 1.18 -22.18
CA THR A 8 -25.81 1.44 -23.63
C THR A 8 -24.36 1.54 -24.11
N LEU A 9 -23.38 1.57 -23.20
CA LEU A 9 -21.95 1.73 -23.50
C LEU A 9 -21.22 0.49 -24.02
N PRO A 10 -21.59 -0.77 -23.68
CA PRO A 10 -20.84 -1.95 -24.12
C PRO A 10 -20.84 -2.17 -25.63
N SER A 11 -21.81 -1.60 -26.34
CA SER A 11 -22.02 -1.83 -27.77
C SER A 11 -22.46 -0.53 -28.47
N SER A 12 -21.83 0.60 -28.13
CA SER A 12 -22.09 1.86 -28.84
C SER A 12 -20.84 2.63 -29.21
N LEU A 13 -20.85 3.17 -30.43
CA LEU A 13 -19.89 4.15 -30.91
C LEU A 13 -20.42 5.55 -30.63
N ILE A 14 -19.62 6.35 -29.94
CA ILE A 14 -19.98 7.72 -29.58
C ILE A 14 -19.09 8.67 -30.38
N ILE A 15 -19.73 9.51 -31.19
CA ILE A 15 -19.06 10.47 -32.07
C ILE A 15 -19.39 11.89 -31.60
N GLY A 16 -18.37 12.74 -31.49
CA GLY A 16 -18.53 14.15 -31.15
C GLY A 16 -18.84 15.03 -32.37
N LYS A 17 -19.33 16.25 -32.11
CA LYS A 17 -19.73 17.22 -33.16
C LYS A 17 -18.66 17.54 -34.20
N GLY A 18 -17.39 17.59 -33.80
CA GLY A 18 -16.30 17.82 -34.76
C GLY A 18 -16.19 16.70 -35.80
N THR A 19 -16.19 15.45 -35.33
CA THR A 19 -16.13 14.27 -36.20
C THR A 19 -17.41 14.12 -37.04
N TRP A 20 -18.58 14.42 -36.46
CA TRP A 20 -19.86 14.41 -37.19
C TRP A 20 -19.88 15.42 -38.34
N ARG A 21 -19.44 16.66 -38.09
CA ARG A 21 -19.28 17.70 -39.14
C ARG A 21 -18.37 17.23 -40.26
N GLY A 22 -17.27 16.55 -39.94
CA GLY A 22 -16.37 15.98 -40.93
C GLY A 22 -17.02 14.93 -41.85
N PHE A 23 -18.06 14.23 -41.39
CA PHE A 23 -18.76 13.21 -42.20
C PHE A 23 -19.91 13.76 -43.04
N ILE A 24 -20.72 14.67 -42.48
CA ILE A 24 -21.97 15.12 -43.12
C ILE A 24 -21.94 16.55 -43.66
N GLY A 25 -20.87 17.30 -43.40
CA GLY A 25 -20.73 18.71 -43.78
C GLY A 25 -21.38 19.69 -42.80
N ASP A 26 -20.92 20.94 -42.82
CA ASP A 26 -21.32 21.97 -41.83
C ASP A 26 -22.80 22.35 -41.95
N ASP A 27 -23.34 22.50 -43.17
CA ASP A 27 -24.72 22.92 -43.41
C ASP A 27 -25.75 21.94 -42.82
N VAL A 28 -25.50 20.63 -42.95
CA VAL A 28 -26.39 19.58 -42.42
C VAL A 28 -26.18 19.42 -40.92
N ALA A 29 -24.95 19.56 -40.43
CA ALA A 29 -24.64 19.45 -39.01
C ALA A 29 -25.24 20.61 -38.18
N ASP A 30 -25.34 21.80 -38.76
CA ASP A 30 -25.88 22.99 -38.08
C ASP A 30 -27.41 22.96 -37.92
N ASN A 31 -28.11 22.08 -38.66
CA ASN A 31 -29.52 21.82 -38.45
C ASN A 31 -29.81 20.95 -37.19
N HIS A 32 -28.76 20.47 -36.51
CA HIS A 32 -28.88 19.67 -35.29
C HIS A 32 -28.19 20.34 -34.09
N THR A 33 -28.90 20.41 -32.97
CA THR A 33 -28.38 20.96 -31.69
C THR A 33 -27.58 19.94 -30.87
N ALA A 34 -27.63 18.66 -31.25
CA ALA A 34 -26.89 17.60 -30.59
C ALA A 34 -25.38 17.85 -30.68
N THR A 35 -24.68 17.58 -29.58
CA THR A 35 -23.21 17.67 -29.51
C THR A 35 -22.53 16.30 -29.63
N THR A 36 -23.32 15.24 -29.46
CA THR A 36 -22.87 13.85 -29.37
C THR A 36 -23.89 12.94 -30.06
N TRP A 37 -23.41 12.00 -30.87
CA TRP A 37 -24.21 10.99 -31.55
C TRP A 37 -23.78 9.60 -31.08
N THR A 38 -24.76 8.77 -30.75
CA THR A 38 -24.55 7.40 -30.26
C THR A 38 -25.08 6.43 -31.32
N PHE A 39 -24.22 5.56 -31.83
CA PHE A 39 -24.57 4.51 -32.78
C PHE A 39 -24.48 3.17 -32.09
N ALA A 40 -25.53 2.34 -32.16
CA ALA A 40 -25.49 0.99 -31.64
C ALA A 40 -24.69 0.08 -32.57
N LEU A 41 -23.78 -0.70 -31.99
CA LEU A 41 -22.96 -1.72 -32.64
C LEU A 41 -23.32 -3.09 -32.04
N PRO A 42 -24.46 -3.68 -32.45
CA PRO A 42 -25.03 -4.84 -31.76
C PRO A 42 -24.14 -6.09 -31.74
N ASP A 43 -23.16 -6.18 -32.66
CA ASP A 43 -22.27 -7.34 -32.83
C ASP A 43 -20.81 -7.05 -32.46
N VAL A 44 -20.54 -5.96 -31.72
CA VAL A 44 -19.17 -5.58 -31.32
C VAL A 44 -19.15 -5.41 -29.80
N ASP A 45 -18.44 -6.29 -29.11
CA ASP A 45 -18.27 -6.25 -27.66
C ASP A 45 -16.82 -6.55 -27.22
N GLY A 46 -16.52 -6.33 -25.94
CA GLY A 46 -15.29 -6.77 -25.29
C GLY A 46 -13.99 -6.46 -26.05
N ASP A 47 -13.35 -7.50 -26.57
CA ASP A 47 -12.07 -7.44 -27.30
C ASP A 47 -12.22 -6.87 -28.72
N ASP A 48 -13.39 -7.00 -29.35
CA ASP A 48 -13.65 -6.42 -30.67
C ASP A 48 -13.64 -4.89 -30.60
N LEU A 49 -14.06 -4.30 -29.47
CA LEU A 49 -13.92 -2.86 -29.22
C LEU A 49 -12.46 -2.41 -29.14
N LYS A 50 -11.58 -3.23 -28.56
CA LYS A 50 -10.14 -2.93 -28.49
C LYS A 50 -9.53 -2.95 -29.90
N GLY A 51 -9.89 -3.96 -30.70
CA GLY A 51 -9.48 -4.06 -32.10
C GLY A 51 -10.01 -2.90 -32.94
N LEU A 52 -11.28 -2.54 -32.79
CA LEU A 52 -11.90 -1.41 -33.47
C LEU A 52 -11.21 -0.09 -33.09
N ARG A 53 -10.97 0.16 -31.80
CA ARG A 53 -10.23 1.36 -31.36
C ARG A 53 -8.85 1.44 -32.02
N ALA A 54 -8.10 0.34 -32.02
CA ALA A 54 -6.78 0.30 -32.64
C ALA A 54 -6.82 0.61 -34.15
N SER A 55 -7.85 0.11 -34.85
CA SER A 55 -8.05 0.41 -36.27
C SER A 55 -8.45 1.88 -36.52
N MET A 56 -9.23 2.47 -35.62
CA MET A 56 -9.64 3.88 -35.69
C MET A 56 -8.49 4.83 -35.35
N GLU A 57 -7.66 4.51 -34.36
CA GLU A 57 -6.45 5.30 -34.02
C GLU A 57 -5.40 5.29 -35.14
N ALA A 58 -5.39 4.26 -35.97
CA ALA A 58 -4.50 4.19 -37.13
C ALA A 58 -4.95 5.12 -38.28
N ASP A 59 -6.20 5.61 -38.29
CA ASP A 59 -6.70 6.56 -39.28
C ASP A 59 -6.34 8.00 -38.88
N ALA A 60 -5.58 8.68 -39.73
CA ALA A 60 -5.11 10.05 -39.48
C ALA A 60 -6.24 11.09 -39.34
N ARG A 61 -7.48 10.77 -39.72
CA ARG A 61 -8.66 11.63 -39.54
C ARG A 61 -9.22 11.56 -38.12
N VAL A 62 -8.82 10.56 -37.33
CA VAL A 62 -9.31 10.36 -35.96
C VAL A 62 -8.30 10.98 -34.99
N GLY A 63 -8.72 12.05 -34.31
CA GLY A 63 -7.85 12.72 -33.32
C GLY A 63 -7.66 11.93 -32.02
N SER A 64 -8.66 11.18 -31.59
CA SER A 64 -8.60 10.32 -30.41
C SER A 64 -9.74 9.31 -30.43
N ALA A 65 -9.47 8.06 -30.03
CA ALA A 65 -10.50 7.05 -29.79
C ALA A 65 -10.33 6.47 -28.37
N SER A 66 -11.44 6.05 -27.76
CA SER A 66 -11.45 5.47 -26.41
C SER A 66 -12.51 4.39 -26.37
N ASP A 67 -12.16 3.20 -25.87
CA ASP A 67 -13.07 2.07 -25.73
C ASP A 67 -13.49 1.88 -24.27
N TRP A 68 -14.74 1.45 -24.08
CA TRP A 68 -15.29 1.23 -22.75
C TRP A 68 -14.53 0.14 -21.98
N THR A 69 -14.14 -0.96 -22.62
CA THR A 69 -13.45 -2.09 -21.97
C THR A 69 -12.15 -1.63 -21.31
N THR A 70 -11.28 -0.96 -22.06
CA THR A 70 -9.98 -0.45 -21.56
C THR A 70 -10.17 0.66 -20.53
N ALA A 71 -11.13 1.58 -20.74
CA ALA A 71 -11.44 2.62 -19.78
C ALA A 71 -11.99 2.04 -18.47
N HIS A 72 -12.83 1.01 -18.55
CA HIS A 72 -13.42 0.31 -17.41
C HIS A 72 -12.34 -0.48 -16.64
N GLU A 73 -11.53 -1.28 -17.32
CA GLU A 73 -10.39 -2.00 -16.73
C GLU A 73 -9.41 -1.03 -16.02
N ALA A 74 -9.13 0.13 -16.62
CA ALA A 74 -8.27 1.15 -16.03
C ALA A 74 -8.87 1.74 -14.75
N VAL A 75 -10.18 2.02 -14.74
CA VAL A 75 -10.89 2.52 -13.55
C VAL A 75 -11.03 1.44 -12.48
N GLU A 76 -11.26 0.18 -12.84
CA GLU A 76 -11.33 -0.93 -11.88
C GLU A 76 -9.96 -1.14 -11.21
N ARG A 77 -8.88 -1.15 -11.99
CA ARG A 77 -7.51 -1.29 -11.49
C ARG A 77 -7.06 -0.11 -10.64
N ASN A 78 -7.35 1.13 -11.05
CA ASN A 78 -6.91 2.35 -10.35
C ASN A 78 -7.85 2.76 -9.21
N GLY A 79 -9.17 2.59 -9.39
CA GLY A 79 -10.19 2.87 -8.39
C GLY A 79 -10.11 1.94 -7.17
N GLY A 80 -9.62 0.71 -7.38
CA GLY A 80 -9.33 -0.24 -6.31
C GLY A 80 -8.21 0.18 -5.35
N LEU A 81 -7.36 1.14 -5.74
CA LEU A 81 -6.24 1.61 -4.90
C LEU A 81 -6.71 2.50 -3.74
N ILE A 82 -7.84 3.21 -3.87
CA ILE A 82 -8.40 4.06 -2.79
C ILE A 82 -9.64 3.41 -2.15
N PHE A 83 -10.46 2.68 -2.93
CA PHE A 83 -11.73 2.13 -2.44
C PHE A 83 -11.84 0.59 -2.53
N GLY A 84 -10.80 -0.10 -3.01
CA GLY A 84 -10.78 -1.56 -3.16
C GLY A 84 -9.95 -2.29 -2.10
N THR A 85 -9.82 -3.60 -2.28
CA THR A 85 -9.02 -4.49 -1.41
C THR A 85 -7.58 -4.03 -1.28
N GLN A 86 -6.97 -3.53 -2.36
CA GLN A 86 -5.60 -3.03 -2.33
C GLN A 86 -5.45 -1.75 -1.48
N GLY A 87 -6.41 -0.83 -1.56
CA GLY A 87 -6.49 0.33 -0.69
C GLY A 87 -6.59 -0.05 0.78
N LEU A 88 -7.49 -0.97 1.13
CA LEU A 88 -7.65 -1.48 2.50
C LEU A 88 -6.36 -2.13 3.04
N LEU A 89 -5.70 -2.98 2.24
CA LEU A 89 -4.45 -3.61 2.62
C LEU A 89 -3.32 -2.59 2.82
N SER A 90 -3.25 -1.55 1.99
CA SER A 90 -2.27 -0.48 2.15
C SER A 90 -2.50 0.32 3.44
N LEU A 91 -3.76 0.62 3.79
CA LEU A 91 -4.12 1.29 5.04
C LEU A 91 -3.75 0.43 6.25
N GLN A 92 -4.07 -0.86 6.21
CA GLN A 92 -3.72 -1.81 7.27
C GLN A 92 -2.20 -1.88 7.48
N PHE A 93 -1.42 -1.87 6.40
CA PHE A 93 0.03 -1.83 6.49
C PHE A 93 0.53 -0.57 7.20
N VAL A 94 -0.01 0.61 6.87
CA VAL A 94 0.33 1.88 7.54
C VAL A 94 -0.04 1.83 9.03
N VAL A 95 -1.24 1.38 9.36
CA VAL A 95 -1.71 1.26 10.75
C VAL A 95 -0.85 0.28 11.54
N ALA A 96 -0.54 -0.89 10.97
CA ALA A 96 0.32 -1.89 11.60
C ALA A 96 1.74 -1.36 11.82
N SER A 97 2.30 -0.63 10.85
CA SER A 97 3.61 0.02 10.99
C SER A 97 3.62 1.03 12.13
N LEU A 98 2.61 1.89 12.22
CA LEU A 98 2.51 2.89 13.28
C LEU A 98 2.31 2.24 14.66
N ALA A 99 1.47 1.20 14.74
CA ALA A 99 1.26 0.43 15.97
C ALA A 99 2.53 -0.27 16.43
N ALA A 100 3.33 -0.83 15.51
CA ALA A 100 4.61 -1.45 15.83
C ALA A 100 5.63 -0.44 16.40
N VAL A 101 5.71 0.76 15.80
CA VAL A 101 6.56 1.84 16.30
C VAL A 101 6.11 2.27 17.71
N ALA A 102 4.81 2.55 17.88
CA ALA A 102 4.27 2.96 19.19
C ALA A 102 4.52 1.90 20.27
N SER A 103 4.28 0.61 19.95
CA SER A 103 4.50 -0.50 20.88
C SER A 103 5.97 -0.63 21.29
N SER A 104 6.90 -0.39 20.35
CA SER A 104 8.34 -0.41 20.63
C SER A 104 8.74 0.69 21.62
N PHE A 105 8.18 1.91 21.46
CA PHE A 105 8.40 3.01 22.41
C PHE A 105 7.86 2.69 23.80
N VAL A 106 6.64 2.14 23.88
CA VAL A 106 6.03 1.75 25.16
C VAL A 106 6.89 0.70 25.85
N PHE A 107 7.30 -0.35 25.13
CA PHE A 107 8.16 -1.40 25.67
C PHE A 107 9.49 -0.84 26.20
N LEU A 108 10.16 0.01 25.40
CA LEU A 108 11.43 0.62 25.81
C LEU A 108 11.27 1.46 27.08
N SER A 109 10.22 2.28 27.15
CA SER A 109 9.91 3.11 28.32
C SER A 109 9.70 2.26 29.58
N LEU A 110 8.98 1.14 29.46
CA LEU A 110 8.75 0.21 30.57
C LEU A 110 10.07 -0.42 31.06
N VAL A 111 10.91 -0.92 30.15
CA VAL A 111 12.19 -1.54 30.50
C VAL A 111 13.12 -0.56 31.20
N LEU A 112 13.21 0.68 30.69
CA LEU A 112 14.06 1.71 31.29
C LEU A 112 13.60 2.11 32.69
N ASN A 113 12.29 2.26 32.91
CA ASN A 113 11.73 2.61 34.22
C ASN A 113 11.98 1.52 35.26
N GLN A 114 11.89 0.23 34.87
CA GLN A 114 12.17 -0.88 35.79
C GLN A 114 13.65 -0.89 36.22
N ARG A 115 14.56 -0.51 35.33
CA ARG A 115 16.01 -0.55 35.57
C ARG A 115 16.60 0.72 36.15
N GLN A 116 15.83 1.80 36.27
CA GLN A 116 16.33 3.07 36.81
C GLN A 116 16.96 2.91 38.21
N LYS A 117 16.37 2.05 39.06
CA LYS A 117 16.91 1.74 40.40
C LYS A 117 18.24 0.99 40.34
N GLU A 118 18.38 0.04 39.42
CA GLU A 118 19.61 -0.72 39.22
C GLU A 118 20.75 0.18 38.73
N LEU A 119 20.44 1.09 37.80
CA LEU A 119 21.41 2.05 37.27
C LEU A 119 21.88 3.06 38.33
N ALA A 120 20.97 3.53 39.19
CA ALA A 120 21.31 4.41 40.31
C ALA A 120 22.26 3.74 41.31
N ILE A 121 22.07 2.43 41.60
CA ILE A 121 22.98 1.66 42.46
C ILE A 121 24.37 1.54 41.84
N LEU A 122 24.46 1.25 40.53
CA LEU A 122 25.74 1.19 39.81
C LEU A 122 26.49 2.53 39.87
N GLN A 123 25.77 3.63 39.74
CA GLN A 123 26.36 4.97 39.84
C GLN A 123 26.83 5.29 41.27
N ALA A 124 26.09 4.85 42.29
CA ALA A 124 26.48 5.01 43.70
C ALA A 124 27.77 4.24 44.07
N ILE A 125 28.08 3.15 43.36
CA ILE A 125 29.32 2.37 43.52
C ILE A 125 30.49 2.99 42.71
N GLY A 126 30.23 4.04 41.93
CA GLY A 126 31.26 4.80 41.19
C GLY A 126 31.37 4.47 39.71
N ALA A 127 30.39 3.77 39.12
CA ALA A 127 30.40 3.52 37.68
C ALA A 127 30.26 4.83 36.88
N ALA A 128 31.09 5.00 35.85
CA ALA A 128 31.01 6.18 35.00
C ALA A 128 29.74 6.15 34.13
N PRO A 129 29.05 7.29 33.92
CA PRO A 129 27.83 7.35 33.11
C PRO A 129 28.01 6.73 31.71
N GLY A 130 29.18 6.91 31.09
CA GLY A 130 29.49 6.33 29.78
C GLY A 130 29.58 4.80 29.77
N GLN A 131 29.96 4.16 30.89
CA GLN A 131 29.99 2.70 31.01
C GLN A 131 28.56 2.14 31.08
N ILE A 132 27.71 2.81 31.86
CA ILE A 132 26.29 2.45 32.01
C ILE A 132 25.57 2.53 30.66
N ILE A 133 25.77 3.61 29.91
CA ILE A 133 25.16 3.80 28.57
C ILE A 133 25.52 2.67 27.62
N ARG A 134 26.80 2.30 27.55
CA ARG A 134 27.28 1.25 26.63
C ARG A 134 26.71 -0.11 26.98
N LEU A 135 26.61 -0.43 28.26
CA LEU A 135 26.02 -1.68 28.74
C LEU A 135 24.54 -1.78 28.37
N VAL A 136 23.75 -0.73 28.66
CA VAL A 136 22.31 -0.70 28.36
C VAL A 136 22.06 -0.71 26.85
N LEU A 137 22.85 0.04 26.07
CA LEU A 137 22.78 0.02 24.60
C LEU A 137 23.00 -1.39 24.07
N PHE A 138 24.03 -2.10 24.54
CA PHE A 138 24.35 -3.44 24.04
C PHE A 138 23.24 -4.45 24.38
N GLU A 139 22.70 -4.39 25.58
CA GLU A 139 21.61 -5.24 26.01
C GLU A 139 20.36 -5.05 25.14
N ILE A 140 19.90 -3.80 24.99
CA ILE A 140 18.67 -3.53 24.26
C ILE A 140 18.87 -3.75 22.75
N LEU A 141 20.04 -3.42 22.21
CA LEU A 141 20.37 -3.70 20.81
C LEU A 141 20.29 -5.19 20.50
N SER A 142 20.77 -6.04 21.41
CA SER A 142 20.71 -7.51 21.26
C SER A 142 19.26 -8.01 21.24
N ILE A 143 18.40 -7.47 22.12
CA ILE A 143 16.97 -7.82 22.16
C ILE A 143 16.25 -7.38 20.88
N VAL A 144 16.50 -6.14 20.42
CA VAL A 144 15.88 -5.60 19.20
C VAL A 144 16.29 -6.41 17.97
N LEU A 145 17.58 -6.75 17.85
CA LEU A 145 18.10 -7.51 16.71
C LEU A 145 17.50 -8.92 16.68
N MET A 146 17.42 -9.60 17.82
CA MET A 146 16.76 -10.91 17.93
C MET A 146 15.26 -10.82 17.59
N SER A 147 14.57 -9.80 18.10
CA SER A 147 13.14 -9.57 17.83
C SER A 147 12.87 -9.33 16.34
N MET A 148 13.78 -8.65 15.66
CA MET A 148 13.69 -8.35 14.23
C MET A 148 13.86 -9.60 13.38
N VAL A 149 14.82 -10.46 13.70
CA VAL A 149 15.02 -11.77 13.05
C VAL A 149 13.77 -12.64 13.23
N LEU A 150 13.27 -12.74 14.46
CA LEU A 150 12.05 -13.50 14.76
C LEU A 150 10.82 -12.92 14.06
N GLY A 151 10.66 -11.59 14.05
CA GLY A 151 9.54 -10.92 13.40
C GLY A 151 9.51 -11.14 11.89
N VAL A 152 10.67 -11.06 11.22
CA VAL A 152 10.78 -11.39 9.79
C VAL A 152 10.47 -12.86 9.53
N GLY A 153 11.02 -13.76 10.35
CA GLY A 153 10.75 -15.20 10.24
C GLY A 153 9.27 -15.54 10.39
N LEU A 154 8.61 -14.97 11.40
CA LEU A 154 7.17 -15.14 11.63
C LEU A 154 6.34 -14.53 10.49
N GLY A 155 6.74 -13.36 9.97
CA GLY A 155 6.07 -12.73 8.84
C GLY A 155 6.14 -13.57 7.57
N ILE A 156 7.30 -14.14 7.27
CA ILE A 156 7.48 -15.08 6.14
C ILE A 156 6.63 -16.34 6.35
N GLY A 157 6.63 -16.91 7.55
CA GLY A 157 5.83 -18.08 7.90
C GLY A 157 4.33 -17.83 7.72
N LEU A 158 3.82 -16.71 8.23
CA LEU A 158 2.43 -16.31 8.04
C LEU A 158 2.09 -16.13 6.56
N ALA A 159 2.95 -15.47 5.77
CA ALA A 159 2.73 -15.30 4.34
C ALA A 159 2.63 -16.65 3.59
N LEU A 160 3.44 -17.64 3.96
CA LEU A 160 3.35 -19.00 3.43
C LEU A 160 2.05 -19.68 3.85
N SER A 161 1.65 -19.57 5.11
CA SER A 161 0.38 -20.11 5.60
C SER A 161 -0.82 -19.54 4.87
N PHE A 162 -0.80 -18.24 4.56
CA PHE A 162 -1.86 -17.61 3.76
C PHE A 162 -1.94 -18.19 2.34
N ASN A 163 -0.82 -18.53 1.71
CA ASN A 163 -0.82 -19.15 0.39
C ASN A 163 -1.61 -20.48 0.40
N GLY A 164 -1.32 -21.37 1.35
CA GLY A 164 -2.06 -22.62 1.52
C GLY A 164 -3.52 -22.40 1.96
N PHE A 165 -3.79 -21.40 2.79
CA PHE A 165 -5.16 -21.03 3.17
C PHE A 165 -6.00 -20.65 1.94
N PHE A 166 -5.47 -19.83 1.03
CA PHE A 166 -6.19 -19.43 -0.19
C PHE A 166 -6.45 -20.60 -1.15
N GLU A 167 -5.57 -21.61 -1.19
CA GLU A 167 -5.81 -22.84 -1.96
C GLU A 167 -7.06 -23.58 -1.48
N VAL A 168 -7.25 -23.67 -0.15
CA VAL A 168 -8.45 -24.26 0.47
C VAL A 168 -9.71 -23.47 0.10
N PHE A 169 -9.66 -22.14 0.11
CA PHE A 169 -10.78 -21.31 -0.35
C PHE A 169 -11.09 -21.53 -1.84
N GLY A 170 -10.05 -21.61 -2.68
CA GLY A 170 -10.20 -21.92 -4.10
C GLY A 170 -10.93 -23.25 -4.31
N PHE A 171 -10.54 -24.30 -3.58
CA PHE A 171 -11.21 -25.60 -3.61
C PHE A 171 -12.69 -25.51 -3.19
N ILE A 172 -12.99 -24.79 -2.10
CA ILE A 172 -14.37 -24.58 -1.63
C ILE A 172 -15.19 -23.84 -2.71
N PHE A 173 -14.68 -22.73 -3.26
CA PHE A 173 -15.39 -21.98 -4.31
C PHE A 173 -15.61 -22.81 -5.57
N GLN A 174 -14.69 -23.70 -5.93
CA GLN A 174 -14.86 -24.60 -7.06
C GLN A 174 -16.03 -25.58 -6.83
N ILE A 175 -16.19 -26.11 -5.61
CA ILE A 175 -17.29 -27.01 -5.25
C ILE A 175 -18.64 -26.28 -5.30
N PHE A 176 -18.72 -25.05 -4.77
CA PHE A 176 -20.00 -24.34 -4.63
C PHE A 176 -20.37 -23.46 -5.84
N GLY A 177 -19.38 -22.97 -6.61
CA GLY A 177 -19.56 -21.99 -7.67
C GLY A 177 -19.36 -22.51 -9.11
N GLY A 178 -19.01 -23.79 -9.28
CA GLY A 178 -18.95 -24.46 -10.59
C GLY A 178 -17.91 -23.91 -11.59
N SER A 179 -17.10 -22.93 -11.19
CA SER A 179 -16.15 -22.21 -12.04
C SER A 179 -14.73 -22.66 -11.72
N SER A 180 -14.03 -23.24 -12.70
CA SER A 180 -12.64 -23.69 -12.57
C SER A 180 -11.67 -22.55 -12.87
N THR A 181 -11.63 -21.54 -12.01
CA THR A 181 -10.53 -20.55 -12.07
C THR A 181 -9.41 -21.04 -11.16
N THR A 182 -8.44 -21.76 -11.72
CA THR A 182 -7.22 -22.12 -10.99
C THR A 182 -6.40 -20.84 -10.78
N ILE A 183 -6.64 -20.16 -9.67
CA ILE A 183 -5.89 -18.96 -9.28
C ILE A 183 -4.49 -19.41 -8.86
N THR A 184 -3.57 -19.49 -9.83
CA THR A 184 -2.16 -19.77 -9.56
C THR A 184 -1.54 -18.53 -8.94
N ARG A 185 -1.31 -18.55 -7.62
CA ARG A 185 -0.79 -17.39 -6.89
C ARG A 185 0.68 -17.56 -6.58
N THR A 186 1.51 -16.75 -7.24
CA THR A 186 2.94 -16.68 -6.93
C THR A 186 3.17 -15.72 -5.77
N LEU A 187 3.80 -16.22 -4.71
CA LEU A 187 4.21 -15.39 -3.58
C LEU A 187 5.56 -14.75 -3.90
N VAL A 188 5.54 -13.46 -4.21
CA VAL A 188 6.77 -12.69 -4.46
C VAL A 188 7.07 -11.85 -3.23
N TYR A 189 8.20 -12.12 -2.58
CA TYR A 189 8.66 -11.33 -1.44
C TYR A 189 9.40 -10.08 -1.91
N PRO A 190 8.94 -8.87 -1.53
CA PRO A 190 9.61 -7.63 -1.89
C PRO A 190 10.80 -7.39 -0.93
N TRP A 191 11.89 -8.14 -1.10
CA TRP A 191 13.06 -8.11 -0.22
C TRP A 191 13.63 -6.70 0.00
N GLY A 192 13.66 -5.87 -1.05
CA GLY A 192 14.12 -4.48 -0.94
C GLY A 192 13.25 -3.63 -0.02
N SER A 193 11.93 -3.71 -0.17
CA SER A 193 10.98 -2.97 0.68
C SER A 193 11.02 -3.49 2.11
N LEU A 194 11.11 -4.81 2.31
CA LEU A 194 11.23 -5.42 3.63
C LEU A 194 12.51 -4.93 4.32
N ALA A 195 13.66 -4.99 3.64
CA ALA A 195 14.93 -4.52 4.18
C ALA A 195 14.89 -3.03 4.53
N LEU A 196 14.30 -2.19 3.68
CA LEU A 196 14.18 -0.75 3.92
C LEU A 196 13.28 -0.45 5.13
N VAL A 197 12.10 -1.08 5.22
CA VAL A 197 11.19 -0.89 6.36
C VAL A 197 11.85 -1.37 7.65
N SER A 198 12.40 -2.57 7.62
CA SER A 198 13.18 -3.15 8.72
C SER A 198 14.31 -2.21 9.19
N ALA A 199 15.13 -1.67 8.26
CA ALA A 199 16.19 -0.74 8.58
C ALA A 199 15.66 0.59 9.14
N SER A 200 14.54 1.09 8.62
CA SER A 200 13.92 2.34 9.08
C SER A 200 13.41 2.22 10.52
N VAL A 201 12.75 1.11 10.86
CA VAL A 201 12.27 0.82 12.21
C VAL A 201 13.44 0.64 13.16
N PHE A 202 14.45 -0.13 12.76
CA PHE A 202 15.67 -0.30 13.55
C PHE A 202 16.35 1.05 13.84
N GLY A 203 16.51 1.90 12.82
CA GLY A 203 17.08 3.23 12.97
C GLY A 203 16.26 4.12 13.91
N ALA A 204 14.92 4.10 13.78
CA ALA A 204 14.03 4.85 14.66
C ALA A 204 14.15 4.40 16.12
N VAL A 205 14.22 3.08 16.37
CA VAL A 205 14.40 2.52 17.72
C VAL A 205 15.76 2.87 18.30
N VAL A 206 16.84 2.77 17.52
CA VAL A 206 18.19 3.15 17.96
C VAL A 206 18.26 4.63 18.30
N LEU A 207 17.70 5.50 17.46
CA LEU A 207 17.62 6.94 17.71
C LEU A 207 16.82 7.24 18.98
N ALA A 208 15.65 6.63 19.13
CA ALA A 208 14.83 6.76 20.32
C ALA A 208 15.61 6.38 21.58
N LEU A 209 16.35 5.28 21.53
CA LEU A 209 17.13 4.79 22.65
C LEU A 209 18.28 5.74 23.00
N LEU A 210 19.04 6.20 22.00
CA LEU A 210 20.10 7.19 22.20
C LEU A 210 19.56 8.49 22.80
N VAL A 211 18.42 8.99 22.31
CA VAL A 211 17.78 10.20 22.83
C VAL A 211 17.33 10.00 24.27
N THR A 212 16.66 8.88 24.54
CA THR A 212 16.10 8.60 25.87
C THR A 212 17.21 8.45 26.88
N THR A 213 18.20 7.58 26.61
CA THR A 213 19.34 7.36 27.50
C THR A 213 20.15 8.63 27.77
N ARG A 214 20.37 9.48 26.74
CA ARG A 214 21.04 10.78 26.94
C ARG A 214 20.22 11.73 27.81
N ARG A 215 18.90 11.80 27.61
CA ARG A 215 18.01 12.66 28.40
C ARG A 215 17.98 12.26 29.87
N THR A 216 17.92 10.97 30.18
CA THR A 216 17.86 10.49 31.59
C THR A 216 19.11 10.87 32.37
N LEU A 217 20.29 10.79 31.74
CA LEU A 217 21.55 11.13 32.40
C LEU A 217 21.75 12.64 32.59
N ALA A 218 21.25 13.45 31.67
CA ALA A 218 21.26 14.91 31.81
C ALA A 218 20.32 15.38 32.94
N ALA A 219 19.20 14.68 33.14
CA ALA A 219 18.25 14.99 34.20
C ALA A 219 18.81 14.70 35.61
N ASP A 220 19.63 13.65 35.76
CA ASP A 220 20.26 13.31 37.04
C ASP A 220 21.36 14.32 37.45
N LEU A 221 22.11 14.87 36.50
CA LEU A 221 23.10 15.94 36.79
C LEU A 221 22.42 17.23 37.27
N ALA A 222 21.24 17.56 36.73
CA ALA A 222 20.52 18.78 37.08
C ALA A 222 19.76 18.65 38.42
N SER A 223 19.26 17.46 38.78
CA SER A 223 18.65 17.21 40.08
C SER A 223 19.69 17.18 41.21
N VAL A 224 20.89 16.62 40.93
CA VAL A 224 22.02 16.60 41.88
C VAL A 224 22.62 17.99 42.12
N LEU A 225 22.46 18.94 41.18
CA LEU A 225 22.84 20.35 41.35
C LEU A 225 21.73 21.24 41.94
N LYS A 226 20.51 20.73 42.14
CA LYS A 226 19.32 21.47 42.65
C LYS A 226 18.71 20.89 43.94
N GLY A 227 19.42 20.00 44.63
CA GLY A 227 19.31 19.95 46.08
C GLY A 227 20.39 20.88 46.60
N GLU A 228 20.21 22.20 46.61
CA GLU A 228 19.21 22.97 47.39
C GLU A 228 18.04 23.62 46.61
#